data_AF-A0A5C7X6H6-F1
#
_entry.id   AF-A0A5C7X6H6-F1
#
_cell.length_a   1.000
_cell.length_b   1.000
_cell.length_c   1.000
_cell.angle_alpha   90.00
_cell.angle_beta   90.00
_cell.angle_gamma   90.00
#
_symmetry.space_group_name_H-M   'P 1'
#
loop_
_entity.id
_entity.type
_entity.pdbx_description
1 polymer ?
#
loop_
_entity_poly.entity_id
_entity_poly.type
_entity_poly.pdbx_seq_one_letter_code
_entity_poly.pdbx_strand_id
1 'polypeptide(L)'
;MKCFGVLMAVLCMLPACSVNMVKLGVYQNKAQLIGLDGTVYAGTILINDISNDGDIAFEESPYGKLSGKWTATSTVTTVAQSRPSDAPSEAVSRRAYAGKSFLLANQKAVLNCDFKVNIEGDGLLGSVFVIGDGLCVDDQKRSIPIQFFKS
;
A
#
# COMPACT_ATOMS: atom_id res chain seq x y z
N MET A 1 -58.33 41.62 2.04
CA MET A 1 -57.00 42.28 2.01
C MET A 1 -56.04 41.48 2.88
N LYS A 2 -54.83 41.23 2.34
CA LYS A 2 -53.58 40.79 2.98
C LYS A 2 -53.36 39.27 3.20
N CYS A 3 -52.43 38.80 2.36
CA CYS A 3 -51.69 37.54 2.35
C CYS A 3 -50.86 37.33 3.63
N PHE A 4 -50.42 36.09 3.85
CA PHE A 4 -49.11 35.62 4.35
C PHE A 4 -49.36 34.22 4.97
N GLY A 5 -48.75 33.12 4.59
CA GLY A 5 -47.64 32.82 3.69
C GLY A 5 -47.22 31.41 4.11
N VAL A 6 -47.59 30.40 3.31
CA VAL A 6 -47.22 29.00 3.56
C VAL A 6 -45.73 28.87 3.25
N LEU A 7 -44.89 28.99 4.28
CA LEU A 7 -43.46 28.76 4.16
C LEU A 7 -43.25 27.24 4.16
N MET A 8 -43.34 26.64 2.97
CA MET A 8 -42.89 25.29 2.68
C MET A 8 -41.39 25.24 2.97
N ALA A 9 -41.03 24.64 4.11
CA ALA A 9 -39.66 24.29 4.42
C ALA A 9 -39.24 23.18 3.46
N VAL A 10 -38.73 23.57 2.30
CA VAL A 10 -37.93 22.70 1.44
C VAL A 10 -36.67 22.39 2.25
N LEU A 11 -36.72 21.31 3.03
CA LEU A 11 -35.52 20.62 3.47
C LEU A 11 -34.77 20.24 2.20
N CYS A 12 -33.80 21.08 1.83
CA CYS A 12 -32.73 20.68 0.95
C CYS A 12 -32.03 19.53 1.65
N MET A 13 -32.43 18.30 1.30
CA MET A 13 -31.57 17.14 1.38
C MET A 13 -30.37 17.46 0.51
N LEU A 14 -29.39 18.17 1.09
CA LEU A 14 -28.04 18.15 0.60
C LEU A 14 -27.70 16.66 0.52
N PRO A 15 -27.46 16.09 -0.68
CA PRO A 15 -26.85 14.79 -0.73
C PRO A 15 -25.58 14.94 0.11
N ALA A 16 -25.50 14.18 1.19
CA ALA A 16 -24.26 13.99 1.88
C ALA A 16 -23.31 13.42 0.84
N CYS A 17 -22.59 14.32 0.15
CA CYS A 17 -21.41 13.98 -0.61
C CYS A 17 -20.58 13.22 0.40
N SER A 18 -20.61 11.90 0.27
CA SER A 18 -19.80 11.01 1.06
C SER A 18 -18.39 11.47 0.77
N VAL A 19 -17.84 12.27 1.69
CA VAL A 19 -16.42 12.55 1.67
C VAL A 19 -15.80 11.18 1.67
N ASN A 20 -15.18 10.81 0.54
CA ASN A 20 -14.20 9.75 0.49
C ASN A 20 -13.13 10.17 1.49
N MET A 21 -13.35 9.84 2.76
CA MET A 21 -12.40 10.04 3.83
C MET A 21 -11.28 9.07 3.49
N VAL A 22 -10.31 9.55 2.71
CA VAL A 22 -9.00 8.92 2.60
C VAL A 22 -8.52 8.83 4.04
N LYS A 23 -8.56 7.62 4.60
CA LYS A 23 -8.18 7.40 5.99
C LYS A 23 -6.74 7.89 6.12
N LEU A 24 -6.53 8.93 6.93
CA LEU A 24 -5.21 9.49 7.17
C LEU A 24 -4.25 8.36 7.55
N GLY A 25 -3.06 8.36 6.94
CA GLY A 25 -2.06 7.32 7.16
C GLY A 25 -2.24 6.05 6.33
N VAL A 26 -3.22 5.99 5.42
CA VAL A 26 -3.36 4.88 4.46
C VAL A 26 -2.87 5.29 3.08
N TYR A 27 -1.92 4.53 2.54
CA TYR A 27 -1.25 4.81 1.27
C TYR A 27 -1.28 3.58 0.38
N GLN A 28 -1.61 3.76 -0.89
CA GLN A 28 -1.59 2.69 -1.88
C GLN A 28 -0.45 2.91 -2.87
N ASN A 29 0.38 1.90 -3.06
CA ASN A 29 1.57 1.91 -3.89
C ASN A 29 1.58 0.68 -4.83
N LYS A 30 2.49 0.70 -5.80
CA LYS A 30 2.64 -0.42 -6.74
C LYS A 30 3.48 -1.54 -6.13
N ALA A 31 3.13 -2.76 -6.49
CA ALA A 31 3.92 -3.95 -6.21
C ALA A 31 4.17 -4.71 -7.53
N GLN A 32 5.23 -5.51 -7.56
CA GLN A 32 5.54 -6.43 -8.65
C GLN A 32 5.85 -7.80 -8.07
N LEU A 33 5.27 -8.84 -8.67
CA LEU A 33 5.64 -10.22 -8.44
C LEU A 33 6.38 -10.72 -9.67
N ILE A 34 7.55 -11.32 -9.50
CA ILE A 34 8.37 -11.80 -10.62
C ILE A 34 8.21 -13.31 -10.73
N GLY A 35 7.57 -13.77 -11.79
CA GLY A 35 7.38 -15.18 -12.09
C GLY A 35 8.70 -15.92 -12.31
N LEU A 36 8.65 -17.25 -12.22
CA LEU A 36 9.81 -18.12 -12.46
C LEU A 36 10.34 -18.05 -13.89
N ASP A 37 9.47 -17.65 -14.82
CA ASP A 37 9.75 -17.39 -16.23
C ASP A 37 10.27 -15.96 -16.47
N GLY A 38 10.36 -15.13 -15.43
CA GLY A 38 10.72 -13.71 -15.50
C GLY A 38 9.55 -12.78 -15.83
N THR A 39 8.33 -13.30 -15.99
CA THR A 39 7.15 -12.47 -16.25
C THR A 39 6.85 -11.59 -15.03
N VAL A 40 6.61 -10.29 -15.27
CA VAL A 40 6.31 -9.33 -14.21
C VAL A 40 4.79 -9.16 -14.08
N TYR A 41 4.27 -9.51 -12.91
CA TYR A 41 2.87 -9.35 -12.55
C TYR A 41 2.70 -8.10 -11.70
N ALA A 42 1.96 -7.12 -12.22
CA ALA A 42 1.70 -5.87 -11.52
C ALA A 42 0.63 -6.05 -10.44
N GLY A 43 0.85 -5.43 -9.29
CA GLY A 43 -0.07 -5.44 -8.17
C GLY A 43 -0.02 -4.14 -7.37
N THR A 44 -0.65 -4.19 -6.21
CA THR A 44 -0.74 -3.06 -5.29
C THR A 44 -0.37 -3.49 -3.88
N ILE A 45 0.28 -2.61 -3.16
CA ILE A 45 0.45 -2.69 -1.71
C ILE A 45 -0.25 -1.48 -1.08
N LEU A 46 -1.16 -1.76 -0.15
CA LEU A 46 -1.75 -0.79 0.75
C LEU A 46 -0.99 -0.84 2.07
N ILE A 47 -0.66 0.32 2.60
CA ILE A 47 0.00 0.48 3.89
C ILE A 47 -0.83 1.41 4.76
N ASN A 48 -1.10 0.98 5.97
CA ASN A 48 -1.59 1.81 7.05
C ASN A 48 -0.44 2.07 8.03
N ASP A 49 0.14 3.26 7.94
CA ASP A 49 1.32 3.66 8.73
C ASP A 49 0.98 3.87 10.23
N ILE A 50 -0.31 3.97 10.57
CA ILE A 50 -0.77 4.07 11.97
C ILE A 50 -0.75 2.69 12.64
N SER A 51 -1.25 1.65 11.97
CA SER A 51 -1.28 0.27 12.49
C SER A 51 -0.12 -0.61 12.04
N ASN A 52 0.78 -0.10 11.18
CA ASN A 52 1.91 -0.83 10.62
C ASN A 52 1.50 -2.15 9.92
N ASP A 53 0.37 -2.11 9.22
CA ASP A 53 -0.20 -3.24 8.50
C ASP A 53 -0.74 -2.80 7.14
N GLY A 54 -1.30 -3.75 6.39
CA GLY A 54 -2.06 -3.43 5.20
C GLY A 54 -2.36 -4.66 4.36
N ASP A 55 -2.51 -4.43 3.06
CA ASP A 55 -2.97 -5.44 2.11
C ASP A 55 -2.06 -5.44 0.87
N ILE A 56 -1.80 -6.62 0.31
CA ILE A 56 -1.11 -6.82 -0.96
C ILE A 56 -2.07 -7.55 -1.89
N ALA A 57 -2.17 -7.11 -3.14
CA ALA A 57 -3.03 -7.73 -4.14
C ALA A 57 -2.40 -7.75 -5.54
N PHE A 58 -2.64 -8.84 -6.27
CA PHE A 58 -2.31 -9.01 -7.68
C PHE A 58 -3.54 -9.58 -8.39
N GLU A 59 -4.09 -8.85 -9.36
CA GLU A 59 -5.25 -9.33 -10.12
C GLU A 59 -4.88 -10.46 -11.09
N GLU A 60 -3.65 -10.44 -11.59
CA GLU A 60 -3.10 -11.44 -12.49
C GLU A 60 -1.83 -12.04 -11.87
N SER A 61 -1.73 -13.37 -11.83
CA SER A 61 -0.54 -14.10 -11.40
C SER A 61 -0.61 -15.54 -11.91
N PRO A 62 0.49 -16.31 -11.89
CA PRO A 62 0.48 -17.72 -12.30
C PRO A 62 -0.33 -18.62 -11.35
N TYR A 63 -0.74 -18.09 -10.19
CA TYR A 63 -1.60 -18.76 -9.21
C TYR A 63 -3.07 -18.28 -9.28
N GLY A 64 -3.41 -17.40 -10.22
CA GLY A 64 -4.67 -16.66 -10.27
C GLY A 64 -4.63 -15.37 -9.46
N LYS A 65 -5.78 -14.79 -9.15
CA LYS A 65 -5.87 -13.58 -8.31
C LYS A 65 -5.30 -13.86 -6.91
N LEU A 66 -4.35 -13.02 -6.49
CA LEU A 66 -3.72 -13.09 -5.18
C LEU A 66 -4.14 -11.90 -4.32
N SER A 67 -4.42 -12.16 -3.06
CA SER A 67 -4.61 -11.11 -2.05
C SER A 67 -4.16 -11.60 -0.69
N GLY A 68 -3.56 -10.72 0.13
CA GLY A 68 -3.15 -11.08 1.47
C GLY A 68 -2.94 -9.88 2.36
N LYS A 69 -3.13 -10.07 3.66
CA LYS A 69 -2.73 -9.07 4.65
C LYS A 69 -1.25 -9.16 4.90
N TRP A 70 -0.64 -8.03 5.21
CA TRP A 70 0.72 -7.99 5.70
C TRP A 70 0.79 -7.18 6.98
N THR A 71 1.78 -7.51 7.80
CA THR A 71 2.03 -6.80 9.06
C THR A 71 3.52 -6.62 9.20
N ALA A 72 3.94 -5.44 9.65
CA ALA A 72 5.31 -5.20 10.03
C ALA A 72 5.67 -6.04 11.26
N THR A 73 6.71 -6.86 11.14
CA THR A 73 7.22 -7.69 12.24
C THR A 73 8.28 -6.98 13.06
N SER A 74 8.95 -5.97 12.50
CA SER A 74 9.90 -5.12 13.22
C SER A 74 10.16 -3.81 12.48
N THR A 75 10.46 -2.76 13.24
CA THR A 75 11.11 -1.57 12.71
C THR A 75 12.59 -1.87 12.52
N VAL A 76 13.06 -1.78 11.27
CA VAL A 76 14.48 -1.90 10.95
C VAL A 76 15.09 -0.50 11.03
N THR A 77 16.35 -0.38 11.43
CA THR A 77 17.05 0.90 11.33
C THR A 77 17.04 1.34 9.87
N THR A 78 16.50 2.53 9.60
CA THR A 78 16.59 3.15 8.28
C THR A 78 18.07 3.30 7.96
N VAL A 79 18.53 2.64 6.89
CA VAL A 79 19.89 2.86 6.41
C VAL A 79 19.87 4.24 5.76
N ALA A 80 20.33 5.24 6.51
CA ALA A 80 20.54 6.57 5.95
C ALA A 80 21.52 6.44 4.78
N GLN A 81 21.04 6.66 3.55
CA GLN A 81 21.95 6.94 2.45
C GLN A 81 22.63 8.27 2.77
N SER A 82 23.92 8.23 3.09
CA SER A 82 24.75 9.42 3.14
C SER A 82 24.79 10.04 1.74
N ARG A 83 24.06 11.14 1.54
CA ARG A 83 24.08 11.91 0.28
C ARG A 83 24.73 13.29 0.47
N PRO A 84 25.44 13.78 -0.56
CA PRO A 84 26.08 15.10 -0.56
C PRO A 84 25.02 16.22 -0.52
N SER A 85 25.36 17.34 0.12
CA SER A 85 24.45 18.37 0.64
C SER A 85 23.62 19.18 -0.35
N ASP A 86 23.69 18.92 -1.67
CA ASP A 86 23.23 19.87 -2.70
C ASP A 86 22.10 19.33 -3.60
N ALA A 87 21.35 18.32 -3.19
CA ALA A 87 20.22 17.78 -3.95
C ALA A 87 18.86 18.40 -3.53
N PRO A 88 17.95 18.71 -4.48
CA PRO A 88 16.67 19.35 -4.18
C PRO A 88 15.74 18.39 -3.43
N SER A 89 15.27 18.82 -2.23
CA SER A 89 14.30 18.16 -1.33
C SER A 89 14.12 16.65 -1.57
N GLU A 90 15.14 15.88 -1.21
CA GLU A 90 15.16 14.43 -1.40
C GLU A 90 14.12 13.71 -0.53
N ALA A 91 13.53 12.64 -1.06
CA ALA A 91 12.61 11.77 -0.34
C ALA A 91 13.24 11.31 0.98
N VAL A 92 12.62 11.67 2.11
CA VAL A 92 13.13 11.29 3.43
C VAL A 92 12.58 9.91 3.75
N SER A 93 13.47 8.94 3.99
CA SER A 93 13.08 7.65 4.55
C SER A 93 12.50 7.87 5.95
N ARG A 94 11.19 7.70 6.08
CA ARG A 94 10.44 7.96 7.31
C ARG A 94 10.53 6.78 8.26
N ARG A 95 10.50 5.56 7.71
CA ARG A 95 10.54 4.33 8.50
C ARG A 95 10.90 3.14 7.62
N ALA A 96 11.60 2.16 8.19
CA ALA A 96 11.86 0.88 7.55
C ALA A 96 11.20 -0.26 8.33
N TYR A 97 10.66 -1.23 7.61
CA TYR A 97 9.96 -2.38 8.17
C TYR A 97 10.48 -3.67 7.54
N ALA A 98 10.54 -4.72 8.36
CA ALA A 98 10.41 -6.08 7.86
C ALA A 98 8.95 -6.50 7.99
N GLY A 99 8.40 -7.21 7.01
CA GLY A 99 7.02 -7.65 7.00
C GLY A 99 6.87 -9.08 6.51
N LYS A 100 5.78 -9.72 6.97
CA LYS A 100 5.33 -11.03 6.49
C LYS A 100 3.94 -10.92 5.90
N SER A 101 3.67 -11.72 4.87
CA SER A 101 2.33 -11.84 4.28
C SER A 101 2.07 -13.26 3.80
N PHE A 102 0.83 -13.71 3.96
CA PHE A 102 0.34 -14.88 3.25
C PHE A 102 -0.54 -14.38 2.10
N LEU A 103 -0.16 -14.64 0.86
CA LEU A 103 -1.00 -14.33 -0.30
C LEU A 103 -1.87 -15.54 -0.63
N LEU A 104 -3.17 -15.28 -0.69
CA LEU A 104 -4.20 -16.28 -0.91
C LEU A 104 -4.68 -16.22 -2.35
N ALA A 105 -4.83 -17.38 -2.97
CA ALA A 105 -5.61 -17.58 -4.18
C ALA A 105 -6.81 -18.46 -3.82
N ASN A 106 -8.03 -18.05 -4.19
CA ASN A 106 -9.25 -18.80 -3.90
C ASN A 106 -9.38 -19.21 -2.42
N GLN A 107 -9.08 -18.28 -1.49
CA GLN A 107 -9.11 -18.51 -0.03
C GLN A 107 -8.07 -19.51 0.51
N LYS A 108 -7.14 -19.99 -0.32
CA LYS A 108 -6.03 -20.85 0.09
C LYS A 108 -4.73 -20.05 0.07
N ALA A 109 -3.94 -20.12 1.14
CA ALA A 109 -2.58 -19.58 1.14
C ALA A 109 -1.71 -20.34 0.13
N VAL A 110 -1.18 -19.62 -0.85
CA VAL A 110 -0.33 -20.18 -1.93
C VAL A 110 1.07 -19.59 -1.94
N LEU A 111 1.26 -18.40 -1.36
CA LEU A 111 2.57 -17.79 -1.18
C LEU A 111 2.73 -17.31 0.26
N ASN A 112 3.88 -17.62 0.85
CA ASN A 112 4.34 -17.06 2.12
C ASN A 112 5.51 -16.12 1.85
N CYS A 113 5.31 -14.83 2.10
CA CYS A 113 6.22 -13.78 1.72
C CYS A 113 6.89 -13.15 2.93
N ASP A 114 8.19 -12.95 2.80
CA ASP A 114 9.05 -12.17 3.68
C ASP A 114 9.61 -11.00 2.89
N PHE A 115 9.48 -9.77 3.39
CA PHE A 115 9.97 -8.59 2.69
C PHE A 115 10.49 -7.51 3.62
N LYS A 116 11.27 -6.59 3.05
CA LYS A 116 11.75 -5.38 3.71
C LYS A 116 11.30 -4.18 2.88
N VAL A 117 10.70 -3.20 3.53
CA VAL A 117 10.21 -1.98 2.88
C VAL A 117 10.64 -0.75 3.65
N ASN A 118 11.02 0.28 2.90
CA ASN A 118 11.16 1.64 3.35
C ASN A 118 9.89 2.39 2.98
N ILE A 119 9.31 3.06 3.97
CA ILE A 119 8.32 4.10 3.75
C ILE A 119 9.08 5.41 3.58
N GLU A 120 9.02 5.95 2.39
CA GLU A 120 9.59 7.24 2.05
C GLU A 120 8.46 8.26 1.87
N GLY A 121 8.74 9.53 2.13
CA GLY A 121 7.79 10.55 1.73
C GLY A 121 8.42 11.90 1.45
N ASP A 122 7.79 12.63 0.54
CA ASP A 122 8.33 13.86 -0.05
C ASP A 122 8.04 15.11 0.85
N GLY A 123 8.15 14.98 2.19
CA GLY A 123 7.98 16.10 3.14
C GLY A 123 6.56 16.32 3.73
N LEU A 124 6.32 17.49 4.35
CA LEU A 124 5.26 17.76 5.36
C LEU A 124 3.81 17.42 4.96
N LEU A 125 3.51 17.34 3.66
CA LEU A 125 2.21 16.94 3.08
C LEU A 125 2.38 16.03 1.85
N GLY A 126 3.59 15.54 1.60
CA GLY A 126 3.97 14.85 0.36
C GLY A 126 3.49 13.41 0.27
N SER A 127 3.42 12.91 -0.96
CA SER A 127 3.14 11.52 -1.31
C SER A 127 4.02 10.56 -0.51
N VAL A 128 3.44 9.42 -0.13
CA VAL A 128 4.13 8.36 0.62
C VAL A 128 4.33 7.16 -0.28
N PHE A 129 5.59 6.74 -0.37
CA PHE A 129 6.02 5.67 -1.24
C PHE A 129 6.53 4.49 -0.43
N VAL A 130 6.31 3.30 -0.99
CA VAL A 130 6.78 2.04 -0.43
C VAL A 130 7.83 1.51 -1.38
N ILE A 131 9.05 1.44 -0.91
CA ILE A 131 10.19 0.97 -1.72
C ILE A 131 10.83 -0.19 -0.99
N GLY A 132 11.03 -1.30 -1.67
CA GLY A 132 11.61 -2.47 -1.04
C GLY A 132 11.52 -3.71 -1.89
N ASP A 133 11.95 -4.80 -1.30
CA ASP A 133 12.04 -6.09 -1.93
C ASP A 133 11.78 -7.20 -0.93
N GLY A 134 11.46 -8.37 -1.47
CA GLY A 134 11.24 -9.56 -0.67
C GLY A 134 11.19 -10.82 -1.51
N LEU A 135 10.89 -11.90 -0.81
CA LEU A 135 10.82 -13.23 -1.36
C LEU A 135 9.57 -13.93 -0.85
N CYS A 136 8.77 -14.41 -1.79
CA CYS A 136 7.68 -15.30 -1.54
C CYS A 136 8.12 -16.75 -1.79
N VAL A 137 7.62 -17.66 -0.98
CA VAL A 137 7.84 -19.10 -1.12
C VAL A 137 6.48 -19.76 -1.34
N ASP A 138 6.36 -20.57 -2.39
CA ASP A 138 5.15 -21.34 -2.64
C ASP A 138 5.16 -22.73 -1.96
N ASP A 139 4.10 -23.49 -2.16
CA ASP A 139 3.96 -24.85 -1.60
C ASP A 139 5.01 -25.84 -2.14
N GLN A 140 5.57 -25.57 -3.32
CA GLN A 140 6.67 -26.32 -3.93
C GLN A 140 8.06 -25.83 -3.47
N LYS A 141 8.11 -24.91 -2.49
CA LYS A 141 9.34 -24.27 -2.00
C LYS A 141 10.09 -23.47 -3.06
N ARG A 142 9.41 -23.02 -4.12
CA ARG A 142 9.99 -22.18 -5.16
C ARG A 142 9.99 -20.73 -4.69
N SER A 143 11.06 -20.03 -5.02
CA SER A 143 11.28 -18.65 -4.61
C SER A 143 10.77 -17.69 -5.68
N ILE A 144 9.83 -16.83 -5.31
CA ILE A 144 9.15 -15.86 -6.17
C ILE A 144 9.46 -14.46 -5.65
N PRO A 145 10.30 -13.66 -6.32
CA PRO A 145 10.62 -12.31 -5.87
C PRO A 145 9.40 -11.39 -5.87
N ILE A 146 9.32 -10.52 -4.87
CA ILE A 146 8.34 -9.42 -4.79
C ILE A 146 9.08 -8.10 -4.62
N GLN A 147 8.63 -7.04 -5.30
CA GLN A 147 9.26 -5.72 -5.29
C GLN A 147 8.22 -4.61 -5.12
N PHE A 148 8.64 -3.53 -4.47
CA PHE A 148 7.86 -2.31 -4.24
C PHE A 148 8.74 -1.11 -4.65
N PHE A 149 8.18 -0.16 -5.39
CA PHE A 149 8.95 0.95 -5.94
C PHE A 149 8.11 2.22 -6.09
N LYS A 150 8.82 3.36 -6.14
CA LYS A 150 8.24 4.67 -6.46
C LYS A 150 7.74 4.67 -7.90
N SER A 151 6.47 5.02 -8.10
CA SER A 151 5.87 5.23 -9.42
C SER A 151 5.52 6.68 -9.65
#